data_AF-A0A7R9YQR6-F1
#
_entry.id   AF-A0A7R9YQR6-F1
#
_cell.length_a   1.000
_cell.length_b   1.000
_cell.length_c   1.000
_cell.angle_alpha   90.00
_cell.angle_beta   90.00
_cell.angle_gamma   90.00
#
_symmetry.space_group_name_H-M   'P 1'
#
loop_
_entity.id
_entity.type
_entity.pdbx_description
1 polymer ?
#
loop_
_entity_poly.entity_id
_entity_poly.type
_entity_poly.pdbx_seq_one_letter_code
_entity_poly.pdbx_strand_id
1 'polypeptide(L)'
;MVRYDPPELLAGDVFGTPVDVWAFGCVLGEMLTGKPLFGGTKATPEAVMERVISSFGLPTRRTLAVMRGKGPEWQRCTHTEGPEAPGGLGSPLKLRMEQIRELHPQLHQMLLACLDMDPAKRPTAQQLLDHPALKAHFA
;
A
#
# COMPACT_ATOMS: atom_id res chain seq x y z
N MET A 1 6.13 -3.81 -14.41
CA MET A 1 4.91 -3.24 -13.80
C MET A 1 4.91 -3.27 -12.27
N VAL A 2 5.92 -3.87 -11.64
CA VAL A 2 6.03 -4.19 -10.21
C VAL A 2 5.74 -3.06 -9.22
N ARG A 3 5.92 -1.79 -9.60
CA ARG A 3 5.74 -0.62 -8.71
C ARG A 3 4.31 -0.42 -8.18
N TYR A 4 3.33 -1.11 -8.74
CA TYR A 4 1.92 -1.03 -8.36
C TYR A 4 1.37 -2.34 -7.82
N ASP A 5 2.22 -3.37 -7.73
CA ASP A 5 1.79 -4.68 -7.27
C ASP A 5 1.62 -4.64 -5.75
N PRO A 6 0.48 -5.14 -5.22
CA PRO A 6 0.25 -5.21 -3.80
C PRO A 6 1.12 -6.28 -3.13
N PRO A 7 1.28 -6.23 -1.81
CA PRO A 7 2.14 -7.16 -1.07
C PRO A 7 1.77 -8.64 -1.30
N GLU A 8 0.49 -8.98 -1.40
CA GLU A 8 0.06 -10.37 -1.67
C GLU A 8 0.48 -10.85 -3.07
N LEU A 9 0.47 -9.97 -4.08
CA LEU A 9 0.91 -10.32 -5.43
C LEU A 9 2.43 -10.44 -5.50
N LEU A 10 3.15 -9.53 -4.84
CA LEU A 10 4.60 -9.61 -4.68
C LEU A 10 5.04 -10.89 -3.94
N ALA A 11 4.20 -11.42 -3.06
CA ALA A 11 4.40 -12.69 -2.36
C ALA A 11 3.96 -13.93 -3.15
N GLY A 12 3.45 -13.76 -4.38
CA GLY A 12 3.02 -14.84 -5.27
C GLY A 12 1.64 -15.42 -4.94
N ASP A 13 0.78 -14.68 -4.25
CA ASP A 13 -0.58 -15.08 -3.89
C ASP A 13 -1.64 -14.62 -4.92
N VAL A 14 -2.91 -14.94 -4.66
CA VAL A 14 -4.00 -14.90 -5.66
C VAL A 14 -4.39 -13.49 -6.12
N PHE A 15 -4.71 -13.42 -7.40
CA PHE A 15 -5.30 -12.28 -8.09
C PHE A 15 -6.77 -12.08 -7.73
N GLY A 16 -7.22 -10.82 -7.69
CA GLY A 16 -8.62 -10.46 -7.51
C GLY A 16 -8.82 -8.95 -7.52
N THR A 17 -10.07 -8.50 -7.47
CA THR A 17 -10.44 -7.06 -7.51
C THR A 17 -9.70 -6.18 -6.48
N PRO A 18 -9.37 -6.63 -5.25
CA PRO A 18 -8.60 -5.81 -4.31
C PRO A 18 -7.19 -5.42 -4.77
N VAL A 19 -6.60 -6.15 -5.74
CA VAL A 19 -5.30 -5.83 -6.33
C VAL A 19 -5.38 -4.51 -7.10
N ASP A 20 -6.45 -4.32 -7.87
CA ASP A 20 -6.68 -3.09 -8.64
C ASP A 20 -6.89 -1.88 -7.72
N VAL A 21 -7.50 -2.10 -6.55
CA VAL A 21 -7.72 -1.05 -5.54
C VAL A 21 -6.40 -0.56 -4.95
N TRP A 22 -5.46 -1.47 -4.68
CA TRP A 22 -4.12 -1.09 -4.24
C TRP A 22 -3.36 -0.33 -5.34
N ALA A 23 -3.42 -0.82 -6.58
CA ALA A 23 -2.80 -0.15 -7.72
C ALA A 23 -3.37 1.26 -7.90
N PHE A 24 -4.69 1.43 -7.76
CA PHE A 24 -5.36 2.73 -7.76
C PHE A 24 -4.83 3.64 -6.63
N GLY A 25 -4.69 3.14 -5.41
CA GLY A 25 -4.08 3.89 -4.31
C GLY A 25 -2.66 4.36 -4.65
N CYS A 26 -1.83 3.48 -5.21
CA CYS A 26 -0.48 3.84 -5.63
C CYS A 26 -0.48 4.96 -6.70
N VAL A 27 -1.36 4.87 -7.69
CA VAL A 27 -1.51 5.88 -8.75
C VAL A 27 -2.02 7.19 -8.19
N LEU A 28 -3.02 7.17 -7.31
CA LEU A 28 -3.56 8.36 -6.66
C LEU A 28 -2.46 9.10 -5.88
N GLY A 29 -1.67 8.38 -5.08
CA GLY A 29 -0.56 9.00 -4.36
C GLY A 29 0.56 9.48 -5.28
N GLU A 30 0.82 8.81 -6.41
CA GLU A 30 1.76 9.30 -7.43
C GLU A 30 1.25 10.59 -8.08
N MET A 31 -0.04 10.71 -8.38
CA MET A 31 -0.66 11.94 -8.89
C MET A 31 -0.54 13.09 -7.88
N LEU A 32 -0.79 12.83 -6.60
CA LEU A 32 -0.77 13.85 -5.55
C LEU A 32 0.65 14.31 -5.19
N THR A 33 1.66 13.47 -5.42
CA THR A 33 3.05 13.76 -5.02
C THR A 33 4.00 13.97 -6.20
N GLY A 34 3.54 13.70 -7.43
CA GLY A 34 4.34 13.69 -8.65
C GLY A 34 5.43 12.60 -8.69
N LYS A 35 5.44 11.66 -7.73
CA LYS A 35 6.48 10.64 -7.58
C LYS A 35 5.87 9.30 -7.19
N PRO A 36 6.40 8.15 -7.67
CA PRO A 36 5.91 6.84 -7.25
C PRO A 36 5.98 6.68 -5.72
N LEU A 37 4.92 6.09 -5.13
CA LEU A 37 4.90 5.79 -3.70
C LEU A 37 5.90 4.67 -3.36
N PHE A 38 5.80 3.55 -4.07
CA PHE A 38 6.62 2.35 -3.85
C PHE A 38 7.42 2.00 -5.11
N GLY A 39 8.60 2.58 -5.25
CA GLY A 39 9.59 2.14 -6.24
C GLY A 39 10.00 3.20 -7.26
N GLY A 40 10.31 2.73 -8.47
CA GLY A 40 10.78 3.48 -9.63
C GLY A 40 10.71 2.59 -10.88
N THR A 41 11.07 3.10 -12.05
CA THR A 41 10.90 2.40 -13.34
C THR A 41 11.60 1.04 -13.45
N LYS A 42 12.61 0.78 -12.61
CA LYS A 42 13.37 -0.49 -12.57
C LYS A 42 13.33 -1.17 -11.20
N ALA A 43 12.28 -0.94 -10.41
CA ALA A 43 12.17 -1.57 -9.10
C ALA A 43 11.91 -3.08 -9.22
N THR A 44 12.65 -3.87 -8.44
CA THR A 44 12.43 -5.32 -8.30
C THR A 44 11.31 -5.58 -7.28
N PRO A 45 10.65 -6.76 -7.31
CA PRO A 45 9.62 -7.11 -6.33
C PRO A 45 10.07 -6.94 -4.88
N GLU A 46 11.32 -7.32 -4.58
CA GLU A 46 11.92 -7.22 -3.27
C GLU A 46 12.06 -5.76 -2.83
N ALA A 47 12.53 -4.89 -3.72
CA ALA A 47 12.70 -3.47 -3.41
C ALA A 47 11.36 -2.74 -3.20
N VAL A 48 10.31 -3.16 -3.92
CA VAL A 48 8.95 -2.63 -3.68
C VAL A 48 8.42 -3.12 -2.33
N MET A 49 8.58 -4.41 -2.04
CA MET A 49 8.19 -5.00 -0.77
C MET A 49 8.88 -4.34 0.43
N GLU A 50 10.20 -4.15 0.37
CA GLU A 50 10.96 -3.47 1.43
C GLU A 50 10.43 -2.06 1.70
N ARG A 51 10.05 -1.32 0.65
CA ARG A 51 9.45 0.02 0.80
C ARG A 51 8.07 -0.05 1.43
N VAL A 52 7.23 -1.01 1.04
CA VAL A 52 5.91 -1.22 1.62
C VAL A 52 6.04 -1.54 3.12
N ILE A 53 6.90 -2.49 3.48
CA ILE A 53 7.18 -2.86 4.88
C ILE A 53 7.75 -1.67 5.66
N SER A 54 8.69 -0.92 5.07
CA SER A 54 9.25 0.27 5.73
C SER A 54 8.20 1.36 5.97
N SER A 55 7.13 1.38 5.18
CA SER A 55 6.07 2.38 5.23
C SER A 55 4.97 2.04 6.24
N PHE A 56 4.55 0.77 6.28
CA PHE A 56 3.45 0.29 7.12
C PHE A 56 3.91 -0.48 8.36
N GLY A 57 5.21 -0.73 8.49
CA GLY A 57 5.78 -1.60 9.52
C GLY A 57 5.85 -3.07 9.08
N LEU A 58 6.43 -3.91 9.95
CA LEU A 58 6.47 -5.35 9.72
C LEU A 58 5.02 -5.89 9.67
N PRO A 59 4.67 -6.69 8.65
CA PRO A 59 3.36 -7.32 8.60
C PRO A 59 3.20 -8.23 9.82
N THR A 60 2.11 -8.02 10.57
CA THR A 60 1.80 -8.86 11.74
C THR A 60 1.59 -10.33 11.33
N ARG A 61 1.69 -11.29 12.26
CA ARG A 61 1.33 -12.70 11.99
C ARG A 61 -0.05 -12.86 11.35
N ARG A 62 -1.00 -11.96 11.66
CA ARG A 62 -2.34 -11.95 11.07
C ARG A 62 -2.30 -11.51 9.60
N THR A 63 -1.56 -10.46 9.29
CA THR A 63 -1.33 -9.99 7.91
C THR A 63 -0.59 -11.05 7.08
N LEU A 64 0.44 -11.67 7.67
CA LEU A 64 1.17 -12.78 7.06
C LEU A 64 0.29 -14.03 6.86
N ALA A 65 -0.65 -14.31 7.76
CA ALA A 65 -1.56 -15.45 7.64
C ALA A 65 -2.60 -15.28 6.50
N VAL A 66 -2.96 -14.02 6.17
CA VAL A 66 -3.82 -13.71 5.03
C VAL A 66 -3.05 -13.83 3.70
N MET A 67 -1.74 -13.56 3.73
CA MET A 67 -0.86 -13.69 2.56
C MET A 67 -0.31 -15.11 2.44
N ARG A 68 -0.90 -15.93 1.58
CA ARG A 68 -0.45 -17.31 1.29
C ARG A 68 0.76 -17.32 0.34
N GLY A 69 1.84 -16.62 0.70
CA GLY A 69 3.10 -16.67 -0.04
C GLY A 69 3.91 -17.92 0.31
N LYS A 70 4.19 -18.78 -0.68
CA LYS A 70 5.13 -19.92 -0.57
C LYS A 70 6.59 -19.55 -0.88
N GLY A 71 6.89 -18.26 -1.05
CA GLY A 71 8.22 -17.75 -1.41
C GLY A 71 9.22 -17.75 -0.22
N PRO A 72 10.49 -18.12 -0.44
CA PRO A 72 11.54 -18.12 0.60
C PRO A 72 11.83 -16.73 1.17
N GLU A 73 11.55 -15.65 0.44
CA GLU A 73 11.65 -14.27 0.92
C GLU A 73 10.65 -13.95 2.04
N TRP A 74 9.48 -14.59 2.04
CA TRP A 74 8.44 -14.38 3.06
C TRP A 74 8.78 -15.05 4.39
N GLN A 75 9.45 -16.20 4.33
CA GLN A 75 9.95 -16.88 5.53
C GLN A 75 10.93 -15.99 6.31
N ARG A 76 11.72 -15.16 5.62
CA ARG A 76 12.66 -14.22 6.28
C ARG A 76 11.93 -13.15 7.12
N CYS A 77 10.73 -12.75 6.71
CA CYS A 77 9.87 -11.83 7.46
C CYS A 77 9.07 -12.52 8.57
N THR A 78 8.90 -13.85 8.54
CA THR A 78 8.18 -14.61 9.59
C THR A 78 9.01 -14.89 10.84
N HIS A 79 10.35 -14.78 10.75
CA HIS A 79 11.27 -15.11 11.83
C HIS A 79 11.72 -13.90 12.67
N THR A 80 11.37 -12.68 12.27
CA THR A 80 11.70 -11.47 13.03
C THR A 80 10.49 -11.03 13.86
N GLU A 81 10.38 -11.52 15.10
CA GLU A 81 9.70 -10.77 16.16
C GLU A 81 10.58 -9.55 16.48
N GLY A 82 10.60 -8.60 15.56
CA GLY A 82 11.24 -7.30 15.76
C GLY A 82 10.31 -6.41 16.56
N PRO A 83 10.84 -5.55 17.47
CA PRO A 83 10.04 -4.52 18.11
C PRO A 83 9.29 -3.75 17.02
N GLU A 84 8.02 -3.43 17.26
CA GLU A 84 7.19 -2.60 16.38
C GLU A 84 8.08 -1.55 15.72
N ALA A 85 8.39 -1.75 14.43
CA ALA A 85 9.38 -0.91 13.77
C ALA A 85 8.89 0.52 13.96
N PRO A 86 9.63 1.40 14.66
CA PRO A 86 9.18 2.76 14.87
C PRO A 86 9.07 3.33 13.48
N GLY A 87 7.84 3.51 12.98
CA GLY A 87 7.57 3.94 11.62
C GLY A 87 8.53 5.05 11.28
N GLY A 88 9.53 4.71 10.44
CA GLY A 88 10.84 5.37 10.45
C GLY A 88 10.64 6.88 10.49
N LEU A 89 11.19 7.52 11.52
CA LEU A 89 10.90 8.91 11.91
C LEU A 89 11.25 9.96 10.83
N GLY A 90 11.61 9.54 9.61
CA GLY A 90 11.81 10.40 8.46
C GLY A 90 11.69 9.66 7.12
N SER A 91 10.81 8.66 6.98
CA SER A 91 10.59 8.08 5.66
C SER A 91 10.06 9.17 4.71
N PRO A 92 10.60 9.33 3.49
CA PRO A 92 10.09 10.31 2.52
C PRO A 92 8.61 10.15 2.21
N LEU A 93 8.06 8.94 2.43
CA LEU A 93 6.64 8.68 2.29
C LEU A 93 5.82 9.32 3.41
N LYS A 94 6.27 9.26 4.68
CA LYS A 94 5.55 9.85 5.81
C LYS A 94 5.34 11.35 5.62
N LEU A 95 6.40 12.08 5.25
CA LEU A 95 6.32 13.52 4.97
C LEU A 95 5.33 13.82 3.82
N ARG A 96 5.35 13.01 2.76
CA ARG A 96 4.39 13.15 1.66
C ARG A 96 2.96 12.87 2.11
N MET A 97 2.73 11.84 2.93
CA MET A 97 1.40 11.55 3.46
C MET A 97 0.89 12.68 4.33
N GLU A 98 1.74 13.28 5.18
CA GLU A 98 1.39 14.46 5.97
C GLU A 98 1.02 15.67 5.09
N GLN A 99 1.78 15.93 4.02
CA GLN A 99 1.46 16.98 3.04
C GLN A 99 0.11 16.72 2.34
N ILE A 100 -0.15 15.49 1.89
CA ILE A 100 -1.44 15.13 1.27
C ILE A 100 -2.57 15.32 2.29
N ARG A 101 -2.36 14.95 3.55
CA ARG A 101 -3.36 15.12 4.62
C ARG A 101 -3.72 16.59 4.82
N GLU A 102 -2.73 17.49 4.80
CA GLU A 102 -2.93 18.92 4.98
C GLU A 102 -3.66 19.56 3.80
N LEU A 103 -3.30 19.20 2.56
CA LEU A 103 -3.86 19.81 1.36
C LEU A 103 -5.20 19.18 0.94
N HIS A 104 -5.34 17.86 1.10
CA HIS A 104 -6.46 17.07 0.59
C HIS A 104 -6.87 15.96 1.57
N PRO A 105 -7.47 16.29 2.73
CA PRO A 105 -7.75 15.32 3.80
C PRO A 105 -8.65 14.16 3.35
N GLN A 106 -9.64 14.41 2.48
CA GLN A 106 -10.52 13.35 1.97
C GLN A 106 -9.78 12.40 1.01
N LEU A 107 -8.89 12.90 0.17
CA LEU A 107 -8.07 12.06 -0.71
C LEU A 107 -7.03 11.29 0.09
N HIS A 108 -6.46 11.88 1.15
CA HIS A 108 -5.58 11.19 2.08
C HIS A 108 -6.28 10.00 2.74
N GLN A 109 -7.52 10.17 3.22
CA GLN A 109 -8.29 9.09 3.82
C GLN A 109 -8.57 7.96 2.81
N MET A 110 -9.01 8.32 1.61
CA MET A 110 -9.27 7.35 0.53
C MET A 110 -7.99 6.59 0.14
N LEU A 111 -6.86 7.31 0.01
CA LEU A 111 -5.55 6.75 -0.29
C LEU A 111 -5.13 5.71 0.75
N LEU A 112 -5.23 6.03 2.04
CA LEU A 112 -4.90 5.08 3.12
C LEU A 112 -5.80 3.85 3.12
N ALA A 113 -7.10 4.00 2.82
CA ALA A 113 -8.02 2.87 2.72
C ALA A 113 -7.67 1.92 1.56
N CYS A 114 -7.18 2.46 0.43
CA CYS A 114 -6.71 1.65 -0.69
C CYS A 114 -5.43 0.87 -0.37
N LEU A 115 -4.55 1.44 0.47
CA LEU A 115 -3.23 0.89 0.80
C LEU A 115 -3.23 0.03 2.08
N ASP A 116 -4.33 -0.66 2.37
CA ASP A 116 -4.36 -1.65 3.46
C ASP A 116 -3.63 -2.94 3.02
N MET A 117 -2.76 -3.43 3.89
CA MET A 117 -2.02 -4.68 3.68
C MET A 117 -2.96 -5.90 3.64
N ASP A 118 -4.12 -5.83 4.28
CA ASP A 118 -5.15 -6.86 4.21
C ASP A 118 -6.10 -6.59 3.02
N PRO A 119 -6.07 -7.42 1.96
CA PRO A 119 -6.91 -7.21 0.78
C PRO A 119 -8.40 -7.18 1.08
N ALA A 120 -8.84 -7.86 2.15
CA ALA A 120 -10.26 -7.92 2.53
C ALA A 120 -10.76 -6.62 3.20
N LYS A 121 -9.85 -5.76 3.65
CA LYS A 121 -10.19 -4.45 4.24
C LYS A 121 -10.24 -3.32 3.23
N ARG A 122 -9.69 -3.54 2.03
CA ARG A 122 -9.71 -2.54 0.97
C ARG A 122 -11.15 -2.29 0.52
N PRO A 123 -11.52 -1.03 0.20
CA PRO A 123 -12.83 -0.72 -0.32
C PRO A 123 -13.03 -1.33 -1.71
N THR A 124 -14.28 -1.59 -2.08
CA THR A 124 -14.65 -1.91 -3.45
C THR A 124 -14.55 -0.69 -4.35
N ALA A 125 -14.44 -0.90 -5.67
CA ALA A 125 -14.45 0.20 -6.65
C ALA A 125 -15.73 1.06 -6.53
N GLN A 126 -16.88 0.44 -6.25
CA GLN A 126 -18.13 1.18 -6.04
C GLN A 126 -18.06 2.08 -4.80
N GLN A 127 -17.53 1.58 -3.68
CA GLN A 127 -17.36 2.39 -2.46
C GLN A 127 -16.39 3.57 -2.68
N LEU A 128 -15.38 3.41 -3.54
CA LEU A 128 -14.49 4.50 -3.92
C LEU A 128 -15.21 5.56 -4.75
N LEU A 129 -16.02 5.16 -5.74
CA LEU A 129 -16.82 6.09 -6.54
C LEU A 129 -17.83 6.87 -5.69
N ASP A 130 -18.40 6.23 -4.67
CA ASP A 130 -19.31 6.87 -3.72
C ASP A 130 -18.61 7.72 -2.65
N HIS A 131 -17.28 7.67 -2.57
CA HIS A 131 -16.50 8.43 -1.60
C HIS A 131 -16.64 9.96 -1.88
N PRO A 132 -16.82 10.80 -0.84
CA PRO A 132 -17.03 12.25 -1.01
C PRO A 132 -15.97 12.93 -1.89
N ALA A 133 -14.72 12.46 -1.80
CA ALA A 133 -13.61 13.00 -2.57
C ALA A 133 -13.75 12.84 -4.10
N LEU A 134 -14.41 11.79 -4.58
CA LEU A 134 -14.66 11.59 -6.01
C LEU A 134 -16.07 12.05 -6.39
N LYS A 135 -17.05 11.77 -5.54
CA LYS A 135 -18.46 12.13 -5.77
C LYS A 135 -18.67 13.62 -6.01
N ALA A 136 -17.88 14.49 -5.36
CA ALA A 136 -17.97 15.94 -5.56
C ALA A 136 -17.54 16.43 -6.96
N HIS A 137 -16.85 15.59 -7.75
CA HIS A 137 -16.30 15.95 -9.07
C HIS A 137 -16.96 15.22 -10.24
N PHE A 138 -17.77 14.21 -9.98
CA PHE A 138 -18.45 13.39 -10.99
C PHE A 138 -19.98 13.48 -10.93
N ALA A 139 -20.52 14.48 -10.22
CA ALA A 139 -21.94 14.77 -10.13
C ALA A 139 -22.35 15.94 -11.03
#